data_AF-A0A7R9ATJ9-F1
#
_entry.id   AF-A0A7R9ATJ9-F1
#
_cell.length_a   1.000
_cell.length_b   1.000
_cell.length_c   1.000
_cell.angle_alpha   90.00
_cell.angle_beta   90.00
_cell.angle_gamma   90.00
#
_symmetry.space_group_name_H-M   'P 1'
#
loop_
_entity.id
_entity.type
_entity.pdbx_description
1 polymer ?
#
loop_
_entity_poly.entity_id
_entity_poly.type
_entity_poly.pdbx_seq_one_letter_code
_entity_poly.pdbx_strand_id
1 'polypeptide(L)'
;MMVIVSMRVIVSVMVIVSMRVIVMWLLVLSDDCGQEHLTKCAQPLRVFTDNSEFGLVSTVEELVQICPDLNQGLHCIDRYTRRCMTEQQRFHFNHLYNGTNIVIHEICREGPYQTEFLRHAPCMQEVRTDYEECAKSYQQKIQKMTELRNTSDSTSSNGGEAKLRTVCCSFQEYLRCSQTAVLMKCGEESAKFTENFLDRVASSLLQLANALVVLSLTAEDGEIEVRILVGYERERELKRERVKKETRDEIERETKNKGHERQYRDERERRNRKKKKDRQESKGKKETQEKETIEEERIEREIKACRRKREKNIRGKKETQEK
;
A
#
# COMPACT_ATOMS: atom_id res chain seq x y z
N MET A 1 4.21 -14.14 -82.68
CA MET A 1 3.23 -13.23 -82.04
C MET A 1 2.48 -13.86 -80.88
N MET A 2 1.88 -15.06 -81.02
CA MET A 2 1.09 -15.68 -79.94
C MET A 2 1.84 -15.93 -78.62
N VAL A 3 3.10 -16.38 -78.68
CA VAL A 3 3.93 -16.63 -77.48
C VAL A 3 4.19 -15.37 -76.64
N ILE A 4 4.35 -14.22 -77.30
CA ILE A 4 4.61 -12.92 -76.65
C ILE A 4 3.34 -12.41 -75.94
N VAL A 5 2.17 -12.66 -76.53
CA VAL A 5 0.88 -12.30 -75.93
C VAL A 5 0.63 -13.16 -74.68
N SER A 6 0.91 -14.47 -74.74
CA SER A 6 0.78 -15.37 -73.60
C SER A 6 1.72 -15.01 -72.44
N MET A 7 2.98 -14.66 -72.70
CA MET A 7 3.91 -14.21 -71.65
C MET A 7 3.43 -12.90 -70.98
N ARG A 8 2.89 -11.96 -71.75
CA ARG A 8 2.36 -10.70 -71.20
C ARG A 8 1.16 -10.91 -70.28
N VAL A 9 0.26 -11.83 -70.64
CA VAL A 9 -0.90 -12.19 -69.81
C VAL A 9 -0.44 -12.84 -68.51
N ILE A 10 0.52 -13.78 -68.56
CA ILE A 10 1.04 -14.47 -67.37
C ILE A 10 1.72 -13.49 -66.40
N VAL A 11 2.56 -12.59 -66.92
CA VAL A 11 3.24 -11.57 -66.09
C VAL A 11 2.22 -10.63 -65.43
N SER A 12 1.19 -10.21 -66.17
CA SER A 12 0.13 -9.36 -65.62
C SER A 12 -0.64 -10.04 -64.50
N VAL A 13 -1.01 -11.32 -64.66
CA VAL A 13 -1.70 -12.09 -63.61
C VAL A 13 -0.82 -12.26 -62.38
N MET A 14 0.47 -12.56 -62.53
CA MET A 14 1.38 -12.69 -61.39
C MET A 14 1.55 -11.40 -60.60
N VAL A 15 1.64 -10.24 -61.28
CA VAL A 15 1.73 -8.93 -60.62
C VAL A 15 0.44 -8.61 -59.85
N ILE A 16 -0.73 -8.94 -60.41
CA ILE A 16 -2.01 -8.72 -59.73
C ILE A 16 -2.13 -9.62 -58.48
N VAL A 17 -1.72 -10.89 -58.58
CA VAL A 17 -1.73 -11.82 -57.45
C VAL A 17 -0.74 -11.39 -56.37
N SER A 18 0.47 -10.99 -56.74
CA SER A 18 1.46 -10.51 -55.77
C SER A 18 1.01 -9.23 -55.07
N MET A 19 0.41 -8.27 -55.80
CA MET A 19 -0.16 -7.06 -55.20
C MET A 19 -1.31 -7.39 -54.25
N ARG A 20 -2.19 -8.34 -54.59
CA ARG A 20 -3.27 -8.80 -53.71
C ARG A 20 -2.73 -9.44 -52.43
N VAL A 21 -1.68 -10.26 -52.53
CA VAL A 21 -1.02 -10.89 -51.38
C VAL A 21 -0.33 -9.84 -50.50
N ILE A 22 0.35 -8.86 -51.10
CA ILE A 22 1.02 -7.76 -50.38
C ILE A 22 -0.02 -6.87 -49.68
N VAL A 23 -1.12 -6.50 -50.35
CA VAL A 23 -2.21 -5.71 -49.75
C VAL A 23 -2.88 -6.47 -48.62
N MET A 24 -3.11 -7.77 -48.78
CA MET A 24 -3.67 -8.62 -47.72
C MET A 24 -2.72 -8.75 -46.53
N TRP A 25 -1.40 -8.87 -46.76
CA TRP A 25 -0.38 -8.83 -45.70
C TRP A 25 -0.33 -7.47 -44.99
N LEU A 26 -0.45 -6.35 -45.72
CA LEU A 26 -0.50 -5.00 -45.16
C LEU A 26 -1.77 -4.76 -44.34
N LEU A 27 -2.91 -5.31 -44.76
CA LEU A 27 -4.18 -5.21 -44.02
C LEU A 27 -4.17 -6.03 -42.72
N VAL A 28 -3.50 -7.18 -42.69
CA VAL A 28 -3.36 -8.02 -41.48
C VAL A 28 -2.49 -7.35 -40.40
N LEU A 29 -1.67 -6.35 -40.77
CA LEU A 29 -0.86 -5.51 -39.86
C LEU A 29 -1.60 -4.27 -39.33
N SER A 30 -2.88 -4.08 -39.69
CA SER A 30 -3.71 -3.06 -39.05
C SER A 30 -3.97 -3.44 -37.60
N ASP A 31 -3.10 -2.99 -36.71
CA ASP A 31 -3.34 -3.06 -35.28
C ASP A 31 -4.52 -2.17 -34.89
N ASP A 32 -5.62 -2.80 -34.48
CA ASP A 32 -6.81 -2.12 -33.98
C ASP A 32 -6.52 -1.56 -32.58
N CYS A 33 -5.77 -0.44 -32.57
CA CYS A 33 -5.51 0.39 -31.40
C CYS A 33 -6.61 1.46 -31.21
N GLY A 34 -7.81 1.20 -31.74
CA GLY A 34 -8.97 2.06 -31.57
C GLY A 34 -9.58 1.95 -30.17
N GLN A 35 -10.27 3.01 -29.76
CA GLN A 35 -11.06 3.03 -28.51
C GLN A 35 -12.15 1.95 -28.48
N GLU A 36 -12.65 1.55 -29.65
CA GLU A 36 -13.62 0.47 -29.80
C GLU A 36 -13.06 -0.86 -29.29
N HIS A 37 -11.79 -1.17 -29.59
CA HIS A 37 -11.16 -2.40 -29.15
C HIS A 37 -10.97 -2.43 -27.62
N LEU A 38 -10.52 -1.31 -27.04
CA LEU A 38 -10.44 -1.19 -25.58
C LEU A 38 -11.83 -1.32 -24.91
N THR A 39 -12.87 -0.75 -25.51
CA THR A 39 -14.25 -0.86 -25.02
C THR A 39 -14.74 -2.31 -25.04
N LYS A 40 -14.41 -3.07 -26.10
CA LYS A 40 -14.70 -4.52 -26.18
C LYS A 40 -13.98 -5.29 -25.07
N CYS A 41 -12.71 -4.98 -24.81
CA CYS A 41 -11.98 -5.61 -23.71
C CYS A 41 -12.62 -5.34 -22.33
N ALA A 42 -13.17 -4.14 -22.13
CA ALA A 42 -13.77 -3.73 -20.86
C ALA A 42 -15.22 -4.21 -20.67
N GLN A 43 -15.87 -4.74 -21.70
CA GLN A 43 -17.28 -5.16 -21.65
C GLN A 43 -17.59 -6.16 -20.51
N PRO A 44 -16.80 -7.24 -20.29
CA PRO A 44 -17.11 -8.20 -19.23
C PRO A 44 -17.05 -7.60 -17.82
N LEU A 45 -16.28 -6.52 -17.65
CA LEU A 45 -16.09 -5.84 -16.37
C LEU A 45 -17.33 -5.02 -15.98
N ARG A 46 -18.28 -4.82 -16.90
CA ARG A 46 -19.52 -4.05 -16.65
C ARG A 46 -20.33 -4.57 -15.47
N VAL A 47 -20.29 -5.87 -15.20
CA VAL A 47 -20.99 -6.45 -14.05
C VAL A 47 -20.61 -5.85 -12.68
N PHE A 48 -19.37 -5.39 -12.51
CA PHE A 48 -18.92 -4.76 -11.25
C PHE A 48 -18.97 -3.24 -11.29
N THR A 49 -19.31 -2.67 -12.44
CA THR A 49 -18.96 -1.29 -12.77
C THR A 49 -20.12 -0.48 -13.33
N ASP A 50 -21.08 -1.18 -13.92
CA ASP A 50 -22.39 -0.67 -14.24
C ASP A 50 -23.30 -0.86 -13.02
N ASN A 51 -23.88 0.24 -12.56
CA ASN A 51 -24.74 0.28 -11.39
C ASN A 51 -26.04 -0.53 -11.57
N SER A 52 -26.43 -0.78 -12.82
CA SER A 52 -27.57 -1.63 -13.16
C SER A 52 -27.24 -3.12 -13.18
N GLU A 53 -25.96 -3.49 -13.28
CA GLU A 53 -25.50 -4.88 -13.22
C GLU A 53 -24.80 -5.21 -11.89
N PHE A 54 -24.55 -4.18 -11.09
CA PHE A 54 -23.99 -4.27 -9.75
C PHE A 54 -24.91 -5.09 -8.84
N GLY A 55 -24.36 -6.14 -8.23
CA GLY A 55 -25.13 -7.06 -7.37
C GLY A 55 -25.78 -8.24 -8.10
N LEU A 56 -25.46 -8.46 -9.38
CA LEU A 56 -25.88 -9.68 -10.11
C LEU A 56 -25.11 -10.94 -9.69
N VAL A 57 -24.06 -10.80 -8.88
CA VAL A 57 -23.23 -11.92 -8.43
C VAL A 57 -23.28 -11.97 -6.91
N SER A 58 -23.99 -12.96 -6.37
CA SER A 58 -24.16 -13.18 -4.94
C SER A 58 -23.76 -14.58 -4.47
N THR A 59 -23.39 -15.46 -5.39
CA THR A 59 -23.02 -16.86 -5.09
C THR A 59 -21.66 -17.25 -5.66
N VAL A 60 -21.08 -18.31 -5.10
CA VAL A 60 -19.82 -18.89 -5.60
C VAL A 60 -20.03 -19.43 -7.02
N GLU A 61 -21.19 -20.04 -7.29
CA GLU A 61 -21.54 -20.62 -8.57
C GLU A 61 -21.57 -19.55 -9.67
N GLU A 62 -22.16 -18.39 -9.39
CA GLU A 62 -22.15 -17.24 -10.30
C GLU A 62 -20.74 -16.70 -10.53
N LEU A 63 -19.91 -16.62 -9.46
CA LEU A 63 -18.50 -16.24 -9.60
C LEU A 63 -17.73 -17.18 -10.51
N VAL A 64 -17.92 -18.49 -10.37
CA VAL A 64 -17.26 -19.50 -11.23
C VAL A 64 -17.63 -19.31 -12.69
N GLN A 65 -18.86 -18.90 -13.00
CA GLN A 65 -19.29 -18.67 -14.38
C GLN A 65 -18.72 -17.39 -14.98
N ILE A 66 -18.62 -16.31 -14.21
CA ILE A 66 -18.23 -14.99 -14.74
C ILE A 66 -16.73 -14.72 -14.71
N CYS A 67 -16.00 -15.35 -13.78
CA CYS A 67 -14.56 -15.15 -13.61
C CYS A 67 -13.70 -15.45 -14.85
N PRO A 68 -14.01 -16.46 -15.69
CA PRO A 68 -13.31 -16.65 -16.96
C PRO A 68 -13.39 -15.40 -17.87
N ASP A 69 -14.57 -14.81 -18.01
CA ASP A 69 -14.81 -13.65 -18.88
C ASP A 69 -14.12 -12.40 -18.33
N LEU A 70 -14.16 -12.20 -17.01
CA LEU A 70 -13.46 -11.09 -16.35
C LEU A 70 -11.96 -11.18 -16.56
N ASN A 71 -11.36 -12.34 -16.28
CA ASN A 71 -9.92 -12.54 -16.46
C ASN A 71 -9.53 -12.42 -17.94
N GLN A 72 -10.37 -12.86 -18.87
CA GLN A 72 -10.16 -12.65 -20.29
C GLN A 72 -10.17 -11.15 -20.65
N GLY A 73 -11.09 -10.37 -20.08
CA GLY A 73 -11.12 -8.91 -20.19
C GLY A 73 -9.85 -8.25 -19.65
N LEU A 74 -9.41 -8.63 -18.45
CA LEU A 74 -8.15 -8.16 -17.84
C LEU A 74 -6.95 -8.43 -18.78
N HIS A 75 -6.86 -9.64 -19.32
CA HIS A 75 -5.79 -10.03 -20.25
C HIS A 75 -5.88 -9.33 -21.61
N CYS A 76 -7.09 -8.99 -22.07
CA CYS A 76 -7.30 -8.18 -23.27
C CYS A 76 -6.74 -6.77 -23.06
N ILE A 77 -7.06 -6.14 -21.93
CA ILE A 77 -6.58 -4.81 -21.56
C ILE A 77 -5.06 -4.79 -21.37
N ASP A 78 -4.48 -5.77 -20.68
CA ASP A 78 -3.01 -5.87 -20.52
C ASP A 78 -2.31 -5.99 -21.88
N ARG A 79 -2.84 -6.79 -22.81
CA ARG A 79 -2.28 -6.88 -24.18
C ARG A 79 -2.45 -5.58 -24.96
N TYR A 80 -3.63 -4.96 -24.90
CA TYR A 80 -3.90 -3.68 -25.54
C TYR A 80 -2.91 -2.61 -25.06
N THR A 81 -2.75 -2.44 -23.75
CA THR A 81 -1.87 -1.41 -23.18
C THR A 81 -0.40 -1.65 -23.50
N ARG A 82 0.04 -2.91 -23.66
CA ARG A 82 1.43 -3.21 -24.10
C ARG A 82 1.66 -2.90 -25.57
N ARG A 83 0.63 -3.01 -26.41
CA ARG A 83 0.74 -2.90 -27.87
C ARG A 83 0.44 -1.49 -28.38
N CYS A 84 -0.56 -0.84 -27.79
CA CYS A 84 -1.17 0.38 -28.30
C CYS A 84 -0.80 1.63 -27.49
N MET A 85 -0.10 1.49 -26.36
CA MET A 85 0.29 2.62 -25.51
C MET A 85 1.81 2.72 -25.37
N THR A 86 2.30 3.94 -25.20
CA THR A 86 3.69 4.19 -24.79
C THR A 86 3.92 3.75 -23.34
N GLU A 87 5.17 3.65 -22.92
CA GLU A 87 5.50 3.27 -21.54
C GLU A 87 4.84 4.20 -20.51
N GLN A 88 4.84 5.51 -20.76
CA GLN A 88 4.23 6.50 -19.89
C GLN A 88 2.69 6.39 -19.87
N GLN A 89 2.07 6.24 -21.04
CA GLN A 89 0.62 6.05 -21.15
C GLN A 89 0.17 4.75 -20.46
N ARG A 90 0.92 3.66 -20.65
CA ARG A 90 0.67 2.37 -19.99
C ARG A 90 0.84 2.47 -18.48
N PHE A 91 1.89 3.13 -18.00
CA PHE A 91 2.08 3.36 -16.56
C PHE A 91 0.89 4.11 -15.96
N HIS A 92 0.46 5.19 -16.63
CA HIS A 92 -0.69 5.96 -16.20
C HIS A 92 -1.97 5.12 -16.21
N PHE A 93 -2.29 4.48 -17.34
CA PHE A 93 -3.47 3.61 -17.48
C PHE A 93 -3.50 2.52 -16.40
N ASN A 94 -2.38 1.84 -16.19
CA ASN A 94 -2.28 0.79 -15.18
C ASN A 94 -2.50 1.34 -13.78
N HIS A 95 -2.06 2.58 -13.49
CA HIS A 95 -2.36 3.23 -12.22
C HIS A 95 -3.87 3.44 -12.02
N LEU A 96 -4.56 3.93 -13.06
CA LEU A 96 -6.00 4.17 -13.04
C LEU A 96 -6.77 2.85 -12.92
N TYR A 97 -6.33 1.81 -13.61
CA TYR A 97 -7.04 0.54 -13.69
C TYR A 97 -6.73 -0.45 -12.55
N ASN A 98 -5.69 -0.19 -11.77
CA ASN A 98 -5.17 -1.14 -10.78
C ASN A 98 -6.20 -1.58 -9.73
N GLY A 99 -7.07 -0.67 -9.27
CA GLY A 99 -8.06 -1.00 -8.24
C GLY A 99 -9.05 -2.06 -8.72
N THR A 100 -9.60 -1.89 -9.93
CA THR A 100 -10.47 -2.89 -10.57
C THR A 100 -9.75 -4.21 -10.80
N ASN A 101 -8.51 -4.17 -11.30
CA ASN A 101 -7.71 -5.37 -11.55
C ASN A 101 -7.50 -6.21 -10.26
N ILE A 102 -7.13 -5.55 -9.16
CA ILE A 102 -6.94 -6.19 -7.86
C ILE A 102 -8.24 -6.82 -7.37
N VAL A 103 -9.34 -6.04 -7.36
CA VAL A 103 -10.64 -6.52 -6.85
C VAL A 103 -11.11 -7.76 -7.61
N ILE A 104 -11.01 -7.75 -8.94
CA ILE A 104 -11.41 -8.91 -9.76
C ILE A 104 -10.54 -10.12 -9.45
N HIS A 105 -9.23 -9.96 -9.32
CA HIS A 105 -8.35 -11.07 -8.94
C HIS A 105 -8.62 -11.60 -7.53
N GLU A 106 -8.95 -10.74 -6.57
CA GLU A 106 -9.26 -11.12 -5.19
C GLU A 106 -10.63 -11.81 -5.06
N ILE A 107 -11.61 -11.44 -5.89
CA ILE A 107 -12.94 -12.06 -5.92
C ILE A 107 -12.94 -13.38 -6.71
N CYS A 108 -12.16 -13.46 -7.79
CA CYS A 108 -12.10 -14.66 -8.63
C CYS A 108 -11.16 -15.75 -8.13
N ARG A 109 -10.51 -15.54 -6.97
CA ARG A 109 -9.68 -16.54 -6.31
C ARG A 109 -10.27 -16.84 -4.94
N GLU A 110 -10.30 -18.12 -4.60
CA GLU A 110 -10.66 -18.55 -3.25
C GLU A 110 -9.75 -17.88 -2.23
N GLY A 111 -10.36 -17.23 -1.24
CA GLY A 111 -9.63 -16.47 -0.24
C GLY A 111 -10.53 -15.62 0.66
N PRO A 112 -9.95 -14.97 1.67
CA PRO A 112 -10.71 -14.23 2.67
C PRO A 112 -11.51 -13.06 2.08
N TYR A 113 -11.01 -12.42 1.02
CA TYR A 113 -11.71 -11.32 0.37
C TYR A 113 -12.95 -11.81 -0.40
N GLN A 114 -12.85 -12.93 -1.12
CA GLN A 114 -13.99 -13.56 -1.79
C GLN A 114 -15.07 -13.97 -0.77
N THR A 115 -14.68 -14.59 0.35
CA THR A 115 -15.62 -14.96 1.42
C THR A 115 -16.33 -13.74 1.99
N GLU A 116 -15.59 -12.66 2.25
CA GLU A 116 -16.16 -11.42 2.76
C GLU A 116 -17.08 -10.74 1.74
N PHE A 117 -16.70 -10.74 0.45
CA PHE A 117 -17.55 -10.24 -0.62
C PHE A 117 -18.88 -11.02 -0.68
N LEU A 118 -18.82 -12.34 -0.70
CA LEU A 118 -20.00 -13.21 -0.76
C LEU A 118 -20.89 -13.05 0.49
N ARG A 119 -20.32 -12.71 1.64
CA ARG A 119 -21.08 -12.42 2.86
C ARG A 119 -21.97 -11.18 2.70
N HIS A 120 -21.51 -10.17 1.95
CA HIS A 120 -22.23 -8.91 1.74
C HIS A 120 -22.99 -8.85 0.40
N ALA A 121 -22.69 -9.74 -0.53
CA ALA A 121 -23.28 -9.74 -1.87
C ALA A 121 -24.83 -9.85 -1.89
N PRO A 122 -25.49 -10.67 -1.04
CA PRO A 122 -26.95 -10.70 -0.98
C PRO A 122 -27.57 -9.34 -0.65
N CYS A 123 -26.94 -8.58 0.25
CA CYS A 123 -27.37 -7.21 0.56
C CYS A 123 -27.16 -6.27 -0.64
N MET A 124 -26.00 -6.34 -1.29
CA MET A 124 -25.72 -5.51 -2.47
C MET A 124 -26.74 -5.76 -3.59
N GLN A 125 -27.27 -6.98 -3.69
CA GLN A 125 -28.35 -7.33 -4.60
C GLN A 125 -29.70 -6.74 -4.16
N GLU A 126 -30.00 -6.73 -2.86
CA GLU A 126 -31.22 -6.12 -2.30
C GLU A 126 -31.30 -4.61 -2.53
N VAL A 127 -30.17 -3.91 -2.44
CA VAL A 127 -30.11 -2.45 -2.59
C VAL A 127 -29.86 -1.99 -4.04
N ARG A 128 -29.90 -2.92 -5.00
CA ARG A 128 -29.58 -2.64 -6.42
C ARG A 128 -30.35 -1.45 -6.98
N THR A 129 -31.65 -1.36 -6.70
CA THR A 129 -32.48 -0.24 -7.18
C THR A 129 -32.04 1.10 -6.61
N ASP A 130 -31.53 1.12 -5.37
CA ASP A 130 -31.00 2.34 -4.76
C ASP A 130 -29.68 2.75 -5.44
N TYR A 131 -28.82 1.78 -5.80
CA TYR A 131 -27.62 2.07 -6.59
C TYR A 131 -27.95 2.66 -7.96
N GLU A 132 -28.97 2.14 -8.63
CA GLU A 132 -29.45 2.68 -9.91
C GLU A 132 -29.93 4.13 -9.75
N GLU A 133 -30.63 4.46 -8.66
CA GLU A 133 -31.06 5.83 -8.37
C GLU A 133 -29.88 6.77 -8.06
N CYS A 134 -28.94 6.32 -7.21
CA CYS A 134 -27.71 7.06 -6.91
C CYS A 134 -26.90 7.32 -8.20
N ALA A 135 -26.78 6.32 -9.06
CA ALA A 135 -26.07 6.41 -10.34
C ALA A 135 -26.78 7.34 -11.33
N LYS A 136 -28.11 7.30 -11.39
CA LYS A 136 -28.90 8.20 -12.24
C LYS A 136 -28.70 9.67 -11.83
N SER A 137 -28.71 9.97 -10.54
CA SER A 137 -28.42 11.32 -10.01
C SER A 137 -27.02 11.79 -10.42
N TYR A 138 -26.02 10.89 -10.33
CA TYR A 138 -24.67 11.15 -10.79
C TYR A 138 -24.63 11.43 -12.31
N GLN A 139 -25.20 10.54 -13.12
CA GLN A 139 -25.23 10.67 -14.59
C GLN A 139 -25.90 11.98 -15.03
N GLN A 140 -27.02 12.36 -14.42
CA GLN A 140 -27.71 13.62 -14.71
C GLN A 140 -26.84 14.84 -14.42
N LYS A 141 -26.09 14.84 -13.31
CA LYS A 141 -25.14 15.92 -12.97
C LYS A 141 -24.00 16.02 -13.98
N ILE A 142 -23.46 14.88 -14.41
CA ILE A 142 -22.39 14.84 -15.43
C ILE A 142 -22.89 15.24 -16.82
N GLN A 143 -24.10 14.82 -17.21
CA GLN A 143 -24.72 15.20 -18.49
C GLN A 143 -24.98 16.70 -18.55
N LYS A 144 -25.60 17.27 -17.51
CA LYS A 144 -25.86 18.72 -17.42
C LYS A 144 -24.57 19.55 -17.50
N MET A 145 -23.49 19.07 -16.90
CA MET A 145 -22.16 19.69 -17.01
C MET A 145 -21.62 19.64 -18.45
N THR A 146 -21.87 18.55 -19.17
CA THR A 146 -21.43 18.37 -20.55
C THR A 146 -22.24 19.22 -21.54
N GLU A 147 -23.51 19.48 -21.25
CA GLU A 147 -24.41 20.32 -22.06
C GLU A 147 -24.14 21.82 -21.90
N LEU A 148 -23.72 22.29 -20.72
CA LEU A 148 -23.33 23.69 -20.47
C LEU A 148 -22.09 24.15 -21.26
N ARG A 149 -21.50 23.24 -22.03
CA ARG A 149 -20.33 23.45 -22.89
C ARG A 149 -20.61 24.29 -24.14
N ASN A 150 -21.86 24.42 -24.57
CA ASN A 150 -22.19 25.11 -25.83
C ASN A 150 -22.37 26.63 -25.71
N THR A 151 -22.30 27.20 -24.50
CA THR A 151 -22.67 28.61 -24.25
C THR A 151 -21.59 29.47 -23.59
N SER A 152 -20.38 28.95 -23.30
CA SER A 152 -19.36 29.71 -22.58
C SER A 152 -17.95 29.51 -23.14
N ASP A 153 -17.45 30.63 -23.66
CA ASP A 153 -16.10 31.02 -24.09
C ASP A 153 -14.94 30.12 -23.67
N SER A 154 -14.15 29.70 -24.67
CA SER A 154 -13.01 28.77 -24.57
C SER A 154 -11.69 29.43 -24.12
N THR A 155 -11.72 30.46 -23.27
CA THR A 155 -10.56 31.35 -23.08
C THR A 155 -9.94 31.35 -21.69
N SER A 156 -10.28 30.41 -20.80
CA SER A 156 -9.67 30.37 -19.46
C SER A 156 -9.22 28.97 -19.03
N SER A 157 -7.95 28.86 -18.66
CA SER A 157 -7.27 27.63 -18.18
C SER A 157 -7.91 26.99 -16.95
N ASN A 158 -8.93 27.62 -16.34
CA ASN A 158 -9.71 27.11 -15.21
C ASN A 158 -10.91 26.21 -15.59
N GLY A 159 -11.29 26.11 -16.87
CA GLY A 159 -12.47 25.34 -17.29
C GLY A 159 -12.34 23.84 -17.05
N GLY A 160 -11.15 23.28 -17.25
CA GLY A 160 -10.86 21.86 -17.01
C GLY A 160 -10.86 21.48 -15.53
N GLU A 161 -10.30 22.34 -14.67
CA GLU A 161 -10.24 22.12 -13.22
C GLU A 161 -11.64 22.16 -12.58
N ALA A 162 -12.47 23.13 -12.99
CA ALA A 162 -13.86 23.20 -12.53
C ALA A 162 -14.65 21.96 -12.93
N LYS A 163 -14.44 21.45 -14.15
CA LYS A 163 -15.07 20.23 -14.66
C LYS A 163 -14.66 19.01 -13.84
N LEU A 164 -13.36 18.82 -13.63
CA LEU A 164 -12.81 17.74 -12.82
C LEU A 164 -13.35 17.80 -11.39
N ARG A 165 -13.41 18.99 -10.79
CA ARG A 165 -13.97 19.19 -9.46
C ARG A 165 -15.43 18.74 -9.40
N THR A 166 -16.26 19.12 -10.36
CA THR A 166 -17.67 18.71 -10.38
C THR A 166 -17.83 17.21 -10.59
N VAL A 167 -17.01 16.56 -11.43
CA VAL A 167 -17.01 15.10 -11.60
C VAL A 167 -16.67 14.42 -10.27
N CYS A 168 -15.58 14.83 -9.64
CA CYS A 168 -15.13 14.28 -8.36
C CYS A 168 -16.17 14.46 -7.24
N CYS A 169 -16.75 15.66 -7.11
CA CYS A 169 -17.77 15.91 -6.08
C CYS A 169 -19.05 15.10 -6.33
N SER A 170 -19.52 15.03 -7.57
CA SER A 170 -20.72 14.25 -7.92
C SER A 170 -20.50 12.77 -7.66
N PHE A 171 -19.26 12.27 -7.86
CA PHE A 171 -18.93 10.89 -7.54
C PHE A 171 -18.88 10.60 -6.04
N GLN A 172 -18.29 11.50 -5.24
CA GLN A 172 -18.31 11.36 -3.79
C GLN A 172 -19.74 11.34 -3.24
N GLU A 173 -20.65 12.12 -3.84
CA GLU A 173 -22.06 12.06 -3.51
C GLU A 173 -22.69 10.71 -3.89
N TYR A 174 -22.34 10.14 -5.05
CA TYR A 174 -22.76 8.80 -5.44
C TYR A 174 -22.28 7.72 -4.46
N LEU A 175 -21.01 7.75 -4.05
CA LEU A 175 -20.47 6.80 -3.07
C LEU A 175 -21.21 6.90 -1.73
N ARG A 176 -21.44 8.12 -1.24
CA ARG A 176 -22.19 8.35 -0.01
C ARG A 176 -23.65 7.91 -0.11
N CYS A 177 -24.31 8.18 -1.23
CA CYS A 177 -25.68 7.74 -1.50
C CYS A 177 -25.76 6.21 -1.44
N SER A 178 -24.85 5.53 -2.13
CA SER A 178 -24.78 4.07 -2.19
C SER A 178 -24.48 3.45 -0.83
N GLN A 179 -23.53 4.01 -0.07
CA GLN A 179 -23.24 3.60 1.30
C GLN A 179 -24.45 3.80 2.22
N THR A 180 -25.16 4.92 2.11
CA THR A 180 -26.33 5.24 2.95
C THR A 180 -27.48 4.26 2.65
N ALA A 181 -27.69 3.90 1.39
CA ALA A 181 -28.68 2.89 1.02
C ALA A 181 -28.41 1.54 1.71
N VAL A 182 -27.16 1.09 1.69
CA VAL A 182 -26.75 -0.14 2.39
C VAL A 182 -26.87 0.00 3.90
N LEU A 183 -26.47 1.13 4.46
CA LEU A 183 -26.55 1.38 5.90
C LEU A 183 -27.99 1.26 6.41
N MET A 184 -28.94 1.82 5.66
CA MET A 184 -30.36 1.83 6.03
C MET A 184 -31.00 0.44 5.91
N LYS A 185 -30.58 -0.39 4.95
CA LYS A 185 -31.19 -1.70 4.68
C LYS A 185 -30.48 -2.88 5.35
N CYS A 186 -29.16 -2.84 5.41
CA CYS A 186 -28.32 -4.00 5.77
C CYS A 186 -27.38 -3.75 6.95
N GLY A 187 -27.32 -2.53 7.47
CA GLY A 187 -26.49 -2.17 8.63
C GLY A 187 -25.07 -1.73 8.29
N GLU A 188 -24.35 -1.34 9.34
CA GLU A 188 -23.07 -0.63 9.26
C GLU A 188 -21.94 -1.44 8.64
N GLU A 189 -21.89 -2.74 8.92
CA GLU A 189 -20.82 -3.61 8.44
C GLU A 189 -20.85 -3.74 6.91
N SER A 190 -22.02 -4.05 6.36
CA SER A 190 -22.24 -4.08 4.90
C SER A 190 -22.00 -2.72 4.28
N ALA A 191 -22.41 -1.63 4.93
CA ALA A 191 -22.20 -0.29 4.41
C ALA A 191 -20.71 0.06 4.28
N LYS A 192 -19.92 -0.31 5.30
CA LYS A 192 -18.46 -0.13 5.28
C LYS A 192 -17.79 -1.01 4.23
N PHE A 193 -18.24 -2.25 4.07
CA PHE A 193 -17.72 -3.12 3.01
C PHE A 193 -18.01 -2.53 1.63
N THR A 194 -19.26 -2.17 1.36
CA THR A 194 -19.69 -1.56 0.10
C THR A 194 -18.94 -0.27 -0.21
N GLU A 195 -18.75 0.62 0.77
CA GLU A 195 -17.98 1.85 0.58
C GLU A 195 -16.56 1.55 0.07
N ASN A 196 -15.86 0.63 0.74
CA ASN A 196 -14.50 0.23 0.34
C ASN A 196 -14.47 -0.46 -1.03
N PHE A 197 -15.49 -1.27 -1.32
CA PHE A 197 -15.62 -1.95 -2.60
C PHE A 197 -15.83 -0.95 -3.74
N LEU A 198 -16.81 -0.06 -3.60
CA LEU A 198 -17.15 0.97 -4.59
C LEU A 198 -16.01 1.97 -4.78
N ASP A 199 -15.30 2.36 -3.73
CA ASP A 199 -14.14 3.24 -3.85
C ASP A 199 -13.05 2.61 -4.72
N ARG A 200 -12.75 1.31 -4.55
CA ARG A 200 -11.73 0.63 -5.37
C ARG A 200 -12.14 0.47 -6.82
N VAL A 201 -13.39 0.06 -7.07
CA VAL A 201 -13.86 -0.30 -8.42
C VAL A 201 -14.27 0.95 -9.20
N ALA A 202 -15.08 1.83 -8.63
CA ALA A 202 -15.63 2.98 -9.34
C ALA A 202 -14.62 4.15 -9.45
N SER A 203 -13.68 4.32 -8.51
CA SER A 203 -12.60 5.32 -8.65
C SER A 203 -11.68 4.99 -9.82
N SER A 204 -11.35 3.71 -10.00
CA SER A 204 -10.51 3.23 -11.11
C SER A 204 -11.11 3.56 -12.48
N LEU A 205 -12.43 3.51 -12.56
CA LEU A 205 -13.17 3.62 -13.83
C LEU A 205 -13.59 5.04 -14.15
N LEU A 206 -13.82 5.87 -13.14
CA LEU A 206 -13.93 7.31 -13.36
C LEU A 206 -12.61 7.93 -13.76
N GLN A 207 -11.51 7.43 -13.21
CA GLN A 207 -10.20 7.79 -13.69
C GLN A 207 -10.01 7.40 -15.16
N LEU A 208 -10.47 6.22 -15.57
CA LEU A 208 -10.48 5.81 -16.98
C LEU A 208 -11.45 6.60 -17.86
N ALA A 209 -12.66 6.89 -17.39
CA ALA A 209 -13.63 7.73 -18.09
C ALA A 209 -13.11 9.16 -18.23
N ASN A 210 -12.43 9.69 -17.22
CA ASN A 210 -11.75 10.97 -17.27
C ASN A 210 -10.58 10.91 -18.26
N ALA A 211 -9.77 9.84 -18.28
CA ALA A 211 -8.73 9.65 -19.27
C ALA A 211 -9.30 9.56 -20.70
N LEU A 212 -10.45 8.91 -20.90
CA LEU A 212 -11.15 8.88 -22.19
C LEU A 212 -11.70 10.25 -22.58
N VAL A 213 -12.25 11.02 -21.63
CA VAL A 213 -12.72 12.40 -21.85
C VAL A 213 -11.53 13.31 -22.19
N VAL A 214 -10.37 13.09 -21.58
CA VAL A 214 -9.15 13.86 -21.84
C VAL A 214 -8.54 13.48 -23.19
N LEU A 215 -8.49 12.18 -23.55
CA LEU A 215 -8.10 11.70 -24.89
C LEU A 215 -9.01 12.26 -26.00
N SER A 216 -10.30 12.47 -25.70
CA SER A 216 -11.24 13.12 -26.63
C SER A 216 -11.00 14.63 -26.77
N LEU A 217 -10.34 15.26 -25.80
CA LEU A 217 -9.98 16.67 -25.82
C LEU A 217 -8.61 16.92 -26.47
N THR A 218 -7.77 15.90 -26.59
CA THR A 218 -6.37 16.03 -27.04
C THR A 218 -6.14 15.58 -28.48
N ALA A 219 -7.22 15.18 -29.18
CA ALA A 219 -7.19 14.97 -30.62
C ALA A 219 -6.91 16.25 -31.44
N GLU A 220 -6.96 17.45 -30.82
CA GLU A 220 -6.68 18.71 -31.52
C GLU A 220 -5.40 19.45 -31.10
N ASP A 221 -4.75 19.18 -29.96
CA ASP A 221 -3.46 19.82 -29.64
C ASP A 221 -2.62 18.99 -28.65
N GLY A 222 -1.56 18.35 -29.16
CA GLY A 222 -0.75 17.33 -28.48
C GLY A 222 0.22 17.80 -27.38
N GLU A 223 0.03 18.96 -26.75
CA GLU A 223 0.97 19.47 -25.73
C GLU A 223 0.38 19.74 -24.34
N ILE A 224 -0.95 19.82 -24.20
CA ILE A 224 -1.57 20.31 -22.96
C ILE A 224 -1.69 19.20 -21.89
N GLU A 225 -1.86 17.94 -22.30
CA GLU A 225 -2.13 16.80 -21.40
C GLU A 225 -0.92 16.40 -20.55
N VAL A 226 0.29 16.52 -21.10
CA VAL A 226 1.53 16.20 -20.38
C VAL A 226 1.69 17.11 -19.15
N ARG A 227 1.25 18.37 -19.21
CA ARG A 227 1.46 19.31 -18.10
C ARG A 227 0.61 19.05 -16.86
N ILE A 228 -0.64 18.63 -17.03
CA ILE A 228 -1.56 18.46 -15.88
C ILE A 228 -1.22 17.17 -15.10
N LEU A 229 -0.92 16.08 -15.80
CA LEU A 229 -0.51 14.82 -15.16
C LEU A 229 0.91 14.89 -14.58
N VAL A 230 1.85 15.54 -15.27
CA VAL A 230 3.19 15.83 -14.71
C VAL A 230 3.10 16.75 -13.49
N GLY A 231 2.14 17.68 -13.45
CA GLY A 231 1.86 18.51 -12.29
C GLY A 231 1.44 17.69 -11.06
N TYR A 232 0.53 16.73 -11.24
CA TYR A 232 0.06 15.86 -10.16
C TYR A 232 1.14 14.88 -9.65
N GLU A 233 1.94 14.30 -10.55
CA GLU A 233 3.06 13.42 -10.17
C GLU A 233 4.16 14.19 -9.42
N ARG A 234 4.49 15.41 -9.85
CA ARG A 234 5.50 16.26 -9.19
C ARG A 234 5.09 16.62 -7.76
N GLU A 235 3.83 16.93 -7.52
CA GLU A 235 3.32 17.18 -6.15
C GLU A 235 3.33 15.91 -5.30
N ARG A 236 3.02 14.75 -5.88
CA ARG A 236 3.03 13.47 -5.18
C ARG A 236 4.44 13.03 -4.80
N GLU A 237 5.43 13.24 -5.66
CA GLU A 237 6.84 12.99 -5.35
C GLU A 237 7.36 13.94 -4.25
N LEU A 238 7.02 15.23 -4.32
CA LEU A 238 7.36 16.20 -3.27
C LEU A 238 6.71 15.87 -1.91
N LYS A 239 5.51 15.27 -1.92
CA LYS A 239 4.88 14.75 -0.69
C LYS A 239 5.59 13.49 -0.18
N ARG A 240 5.96 12.54 -1.05
CA ARG A 240 6.72 11.34 -0.66
C ARG A 240 8.09 11.70 -0.08
N GLU A 241 8.81 12.64 -0.69
CA GLU A 241 10.12 13.07 -0.19
C GLU A 241 10.01 13.83 1.14
N ARG A 242 8.95 14.61 1.37
CA ARG A 242 8.68 15.21 2.69
C ARG A 242 8.44 14.16 3.77
N VAL A 243 7.59 13.17 3.50
CA VAL A 243 7.30 12.08 4.45
C VAL A 243 8.58 11.28 4.75
N LYS A 244 9.37 10.92 3.71
CA LYS A 244 10.65 10.23 3.91
C LYS A 244 11.62 11.03 4.78
N LYS A 245 11.67 12.36 4.60
CA LYS A 245 12.53 13.24 5.39
C LYS A 245 12.07 13.28 6.85
N GLU A 246 10.77 13.45 7.09
CA GLU A 246 10.19 13.42 8.44
C GLU A 246 10.46 12.10 9.16
N THR A 247 10.26 10.96 8.48
CA THR A 247 10.57 9.64 9.04
C THR A 247 12.06 9.48 9.34
N ARG A 248 12.95 9.97 8.48
CA ARG A 248 14.40 9.93 8.71
C ARG A 248 14.81 10.72 9.94
N ASP A 249 14.26 11.93 10.08
CA ASP A 249 14.55 12.82 11.21
C ASP A 249 14.03 12.22 12.53
N GLU A 250 12.88 11.53 12.50
CA GLU A 250 12.32 10.85 13.66
C GLU A 250 13.17 9.64 14.10
N ILE A 251 13.60 8.80 13.15
CA ILE A 251 14.52 7.69 13.43
C ILE A 251 15.83 8.22 14.03
N GLU A 252 16.38 9.31 13.51
CA GLU A 252 17.63 9.89 14.03
C GLU A 252 17.46 10.39 15.47
N ARG A 253 16.33 11.03 15.80
CA ARG A 253 16.01 11.47 17.18
C ARG A 253 15.88 10.28 18.12
N GLU A 254 15.17 9.23 17.74
CA GLU A 254 15.05 8.02 18.56
C GLU A 254 16.41 7.36 18.80
N THR A 255 17.25 7.31 17.76
CA THR A 255 18.57 6.65 17.85
C THR A 255 19.50 7.43 18.78
N LYS A 256 19.48 8.77 18.72
CA LYS A 256 20.19 9.64 19.67
C LYS A 256 19.69 9.45 21.11
N ASN A 257 18.37 9.36 21.29
CA ASN A 257 17.78 9.19 22.62
C ASN A 257 18.14 7.82 23.23
N LYS A 258 18.04 6.74 22.45
CA LYS A 258 18.49 5.38 22.83
C LYS A 258 20.00 5.35 23.15
N GLY A 259 20.82 6.13 22.45
CA GLY A 259 22.24 6.30 22.74
C GLY A 259 22.49 6.95 24.10
N HIS A 260 21.78 8.04 24.40
CA HIS A 260 21.83 8.70 25.71
C HIS A 260 21.38 7.78 26.85
N GLU A 261 20.30 7.02 26.68
CA GLU A 261 19.83 6.05 27.67
C GLU A 261 20.86 4.94 27.95
N ARG A 262 21.52 4.41 26.90
CA ARG A 262 22.60 3.42 27.05
C ARG A 262 23.77 4.00 27.84
N GLN A 263 24.21 5.22 27.51
CA GLN A 263 25.31 5.88 28.21
C GLN A 263 24.99 6.11 29.70
N TYR A 264 23.77 6.55 30.01
CA TYR A 264 23.30 6.70 31.40
C TYR A 264 23.25 5.36 32.14
N ARG A 265 22.81 4.28 31.47
CA ARG A 265 22.78 2.93 32.05
C ARG A 265 24.18 2.42 32.38
N ASP A 266 25.12 2.56 31.44
CA ASP A 266 26.51 2.12 31.62
C ASP A 266 27.20 2.89 32.75
N GLU A 267 26.98 4.20 32.84
CA GLU A 267 27.56 5.01 33.90
C GLU A 267 26.98 4.66 35.29
N ARG A 268 25.68 4.36 35.35
CA ARG A 268 25.02 3.88 36.57
C ARG A 268 25.58 2.52 37.01
N GLU A 269 25.79 1.60 36.07
CA GLU A 269 26.41 0.30 36.35
C GLU A 269 27.84 0.43 36.86
N ARG A 270 28.65 1.32 36.25
CA ARG A 270 30.01 1.61 36.73
C ARG A 270 30.02 2.14 38.16
N ARG A 271 29.12 3.08 38.50
CA ARG A 271 28.97 3.60 39.87
C ARG A 271 28.58 2.50 40.86
N ASN A 272 27.68 1.60 40.47
CA ASN A 272 27.26 0.48 41.31
C ASN A 272 28.39 -0.54 41.53
N ARG A 273 29.17 -0.86 40.48
CA ARG A 273 30.35 -1.74 40.61
C ARG A 273 31.40 -1.15 41.53
N LYS A 274 31.66 0.16 41.43
CA LYS A 274 32.59 0.88 42.32
C LYS A 274 32.14 0.79 43.78
N LYS A 275 30.88 1.16 44.07
CA LYS A 275 30.30 1.04 45.43
C LYS A 275 30.37 -0.38 46.00
N LYS A 276 30.22 -1.41 45.15
CA LYS A 276 30.30 -2.81 45.60
C LYS A 276 31.73 -3.20 45.97
N LYS A 277 32.73 -2.76 45.20
CA LYS A 277 34.16 -2.93 45.53
C LYS A 277 34.52 -2.22 46.83
N ASP A 278 34.13 -0.96 46.99
CA ASP A 278 34.43 -0.16 48.19
C ASP A 278 33.83 -0.80 49.47
N ARG A 279 32.63 -1.37 49.37
CA ARG A 279 31.99 -2.13 50.46
C ARG A 279 32.72 -3.43 50.79
N GLN A 280 33.19 -4.17 49.78
CA GLN A 280 33.97 -5.39 50.01
C GLN A 280 35.31 -5.07 50.66
N GLU A 281 35.99 -4.01 50.22
CA GLU A 281 37.27 -3.61 50.77
C GLU A 281 37.14 -3.14 52.23
N SER A 282 36.07 -2.40 52.55
CA SER A 282 35.76 -1.98 53.93
C SER A 282 35.40 -3.17 54.84
N LYS A 283 34.72 -4.19 54.32
CA LYS A 283 34.48 -5.45 55.07
C LYS A 283 35.77 -6.21 55.33
N GLY A 284 36.63 -6.35 54.31
CA GLY A 284 37.94 -7.00 54.46
C GLY A 284 38.81 -6.31 55.51
N LYS A 285 38.87 -4.98 55.52
CA LYS A 285 39.63 -4.21 56.53
C LYS A 285 39.08 -4.42 57.95
N LYS A 286 37.75 -4.47 58.14
CA LYS A 286 37.14 -4.77 59.44
C LYS A 286 37.44 -6.19 59.92
N GLU A 287 37.34 -7.18 59.04
CA GLU A 287 37.66 -8.58 59.37
C GLU A 287 39.13 -8.77 59.72
N THR A 288 40.06 -8.07 59.04
CA THR A 288 41.49 -8.10 59.40
C THR A 288 41.73 -7.47 60.76
N GLN A 289 41.14 -6.30 61.01
CA GLN A 289 41.29 -5.60 62.28
C GLN A 289 40.71 -6.41 63.46
N GLU A 290 39.57 -7.07 63.27
CA GLU A 290 38.96 -7.94 64.28
C GLU A 290 39.84 -9.17 64.58
N LYS A 291 40.47 -9.78 63.57
CA LYS A 291 41.42 -10.88 63.75
C LYS A 291 42.68 -10.46 64.51
N GLU A 292 43.21 -9.27 64.21
CA GLU A 292 44.36 -8.71 64.92
C GLU A 292 44.04 -8.48 66.40
N THR A 293 42.87 -7.90 66.73
CA THR A 293 42.44 -7.71 68.12
C THR A 293 42.28 -9.03 68.88
N ILE A 294 41.68 -10.05 68.26
CA ILE A 294 41.50 -11.37 68.88
C ILE A 294 42.85 -12.04 69.19
N GLU A 295 43.81 -11.95 68.27
CA GLU A 295 45.14 -12.53 68.48
C GLU A 295 45.93 -11.75 69.55
N GLU A 296 45.78 -10.42 69.60
CA GLU A 296 46.39 -9.59 70.64
C GLU A 296 45.84 -9.93 72.04
N GLU A 297 44.52 -10.11 72.18
CA GLU A 297 43.89 -10.57 73.44
C GLU A 297 44.32 -11.99 73.84
N ARG A 298 44.57 -12.86 72.87
CA ARG A 298 45.07 -14.22 73.12
C ARG A 298 46.51 -14.18 73.65
N ILE A 299 47.38 -13.41 73.00
CA ILE A 299 48.77 -13.20 73.44
C ILE A 299 48.79 -12.63 74.86
N GLU A 300 47.94 -11.65 75.16
CA GLU A 300 47.88 -11.05 76.51
C GLU A 300 47.44 -12.08 77.58
N ARG A 301 46.47 -12.95 77.26
CA ARG A 301 46.05 -14.06 78.14
C ARG A 301 47.18 -15.05 78.40
N GLU A 302 47.94 -15.42 77.36
CA GLU A 302 49.11 -16.31 77.49
C GLU A 302 50.20 -15.68 78.37
N ILE A 303 50.49 -14.38 78.18
CA ILE A 303 51.45 -13.63 79.02
C ILE A 303 51.00 -13.61 80.49
N LYS A 304 49.73 -13.30 80.77
CA LYS A 304 49.17 -13.32 82.13
C LYS A 304 49.26 -14.70 82.77
N ALA A 305 48.98 -15.77 82.02
CA ALA A 305 49.11 -17.14 82.51
C ALA A 305 50.56 -17.51 82.83
N CYS A 306 51.51 -17.10 81.99
CA CYS A 306 52.96 -17.28 82.22
C CYS A 306 53.43 -16.56 83.49
N ARG A 307 53.01 -15.30 83.71
CA ARG A 307 53.34 -14.55 84.94
C ARG A 307 52.83 -15.27 86.20
N ARG A 308 51.57 -15.73 86.20
CA ARG A 308 50.98 -16.50 87.32
C ARG A 308 51.74 -17.80 87.60
N LYS A 309 52.14 -18.54 86.57
CA LYS A 309 52.97 -19.75 86.72
C LYS A 309 54.32 -19.41 87.37
N ARG A 310 54.97 -18.34 86.92
CA ARG A 310 56.26 -17.90 87.48
C ARG A 310 56.15 -17.49 88.95
N GLU A 311 55.11 -16.74 89.31
CA GLU A 311 54.84 -16.35 90.71
C GLU A 311 54.60 -17.55 91.62
N LYS A 312 53.82 -18.53 91.17
CA LYS A 312 53.61 -19.80 91.90
C LYS A 312 54.93 -20.56 92.09
N ASN A 313 55.78 -20.60 91.06
CA ASN A 313 57.07 -21.27 91.12
C ASN A 313 58.05 -20.56 92.08
N ILE A 314 58.02 -19.23 92.13
CA ILE A 314 58.79 -18.43 93.10
C ILE A 314 58.29 -18.68 94.53
N ARG A 315 56.96 -18.75 94.73
CA ARG A 315 56.35 -18.99 96.04
C ARG A 315 56.67 -20.39 96.57
N GLY A 316 56.57 -21.42 95.72
CA GLY A 316 56.96 -22.78 96.06
C GLY A 316 58.45 -22.92 96.39
N LYS A 317 59.34 -22.19 95.69
CA LYS A 317 60.77 -22.17 96.03
C LYS A 317 61.07 -21.55 97.40
N LYS A 318 60.29 -20.56 97.86
CA LYS A 318 60.43 -19.97 99.20
C LYS A 318 60.01 -20.96 100.29
N GLU A 319 58.92 -21.70 100.09
CA GLU A 319 58.45 -22.72 101.04
C GLU A 319 59.38 -23.95 101.14
N THR A 320 60.24 -24.17 100.15
CA THR A 320 61.22 -25.28 100.16
C THR A 320 62.56 -24.90 100.80
N GLN A 321 62.82 -23.60 101.05
CA GLN A 321 64.02 -23.11 101.73
C GLN A 321 63.85 -22.91 103.25
N GLU A 322 62.64 -23.10 103.77
CA GLU A 322 62.27 -22.92 105.19
C GLU A 322 62.01 -24.25 105.93
N LYS A 323 62.36 -25.39 105.32
CA LYS A 323 62.39 -26.72 105.94
C LYS A 323 63.81 -27.25 105.93
#